data_AF-A0AAD7AM96-F1
#
_entry.id   AF-A0AAD7AM96-F1
#
_cell.length_a   1.000
_cell.length_b   1.000
_cell.length_c   1.000
_cell.angle_alpha   90.00
_cell.angle_beta   90.00
_cell.angle_gamma   90.00
#
_symmetry.space_group_name_H-M   'P 1'
#
loop_
_entity.id
_entity.type
_entity.pdbx_description
1 polymer ?
#
loop_
_entity_poly.entity_id
_entity_poly.type
_entity_poly.pdbx_seq_one_letter_code
_entity_poly.pdbx_strand_id
1 'polypeptide(L)'
;YIADARRLARKLLSCGCAKGKVCLALQTCAEIFDIAIIGTFMTRRTVARVRDEGGKYGEIQLAREIMDGRESSDGTTHRGMNFEARHTTLRAPSYASGVNDADRSTWTPQTRVIEVAPALDHTAERQFEGSMEAAARIADVYSRSPLALEDQRTMEVDDYYRKKDGEMKDHAAD
;
A
#
# COMPACT_ATOMS: atom_id res chain seq x y z
N TYR A 1 14.77 -1.71 -15.98
CA TYR A 1 13.52 -1.21 -16.59
C TYR A 1 13.26 0.18 -16.06
N ILE A 2 12.99 1.11 -16.98
CA ILE A 2 12.66 2.51 -16.67
C ILE A 2 11.35 2.63 -15.89
N ALA A 3 11.13 3.79 -15.25
CA ALA A 3 9.96 4.04 -14.39
C ALA A 3 8.63 3.79 -15.11
N ASP A 4 8.48 4.24 -16.36
CA ASP A 4 7.23 4.09 -17.12
C ASP A 4 6.90 2.64 -17.44
N ALA A 5 7.89 1.82 -17.79
CA ALA A 5 7.69 0.40 -18.01
C ALA A 5 7.22 -0.31 -16.72
N ARG A 6 7.77 0.07 -15.56
CA ARG A 6 7.36 -0.45 -14.25
C ARG A 6 5.94 -0.02 -13.89
N ARG A 7 5.61 1.25 -14.15
CA ARG A 7 4.26 1.82 -13.96
C ARG A 7 3.23 1.09 -14.83
N LEU A 8 3.54 0.86 -16.11
CA LEU A 8 2.68 0.13 -17.03
C LEU A 8 2.43 -1.31 -16.55
N ALA A 9 3.50 -2.02 -16.14
CA ALA A 9 3.35 -3.37 -15.60
C ALA A 9 2.45 -3.40 -14.35
N ARG A 10 2.61 -2.47 -13.41
CA ARG A 10 1.71 -2.36 -12.24
C ARG A 10 0.27 -2.07 -12.63
N LYS A 11 0.04 -1.21 -13.63
CA LYS A 11 -1.31 -0.88 -14.11
C LYS A 11 -2.00 -2.09 -14.74
N LEU A 12 -1.27 -2.89 -15.51
CA LEU A 12 -1.80 -4.15 -16.05
C LEU A 12 -2.16 -5.14 -14.93
N LEU A 13 -1.32 -5.26 -13.91
CA LEU A 13 -1.62 -6.10 -12.74
C LEU A 13 -2.88 -5.63 -12.01
N SER A 14 -3.06 -4.32 -11.81
CA SER A 14 -4.28 -3.78 -11.18
C SER A 14 -5.55 -4.01 -12.00
N CYS A 15 -5.41 -4.16 -13.33
CA CYS A 15 -6.51 -4.53 -14.21
C CYS A 15 -6.76 -6.06 -14.26
N GLY A 16 -6.14 -6.84 -13.36
CA GLY A 16 -6.33 -8.29 -13.28
C GLY A 16 -5.44 -9.11 -14.22
N CYS A 17 -4.47 -8.49 -14.89
CA CYS A 17 -3.54 -9.24 -15.74
C CYS A 17 -2.66 -10.16 -14.87
N ALA A 18 -2.61 -11.46 -15.20
CA ALA A 18 -1.72 -12.38 -14.52
C ALA A 18 -0.25 -11.99 -14.76
N LYS A 19 0.60 -12.11 -13.73
CA LYS A 19 2.03 -11.73 -13.80
C LYS A 19 2.78 -12.36 -14.98
N GLY A 20 2.45 -13.59 -15.35
CA GLY A 20 3.05 -14.31 -16.48
C GLY A 20 2.48 -13.92 -17.85
N LYS A 21 1.42 -13.11 -17.89
CA LYS A 21 0.73 -12.66 -19.11
C LYS A 21 0.96 -11.18 -19.43
N VAL A 22 1.59 -10.42 -18.53
CA VAL A 22 1.93 -9.02 -18.77
C VAL A 22 2.76 -8.84 -20.05
N CYS A 23 3.79 -9.68 -20.27
CA CYS A 23 4.60 -9.63 -21.48
C CYS A 23 3.76 -9.90 -22.74
N LEU A 24 2.94 -10.95 -22.71
CA LEU A 24 2.07 -11.31 -23.84
C LEU A 24 1.11 -10.16 -24.16
N ALA A 25 0.46 -9.57 -23.16
CA ALA A 25 -0.45 -8.44 -23.35
C ALA A 25 0.25 -7.25 -24.01
N LEU A 26 1.49 -6.95 -23.62
CA LEU A 26 2.28 -5.87 -24.22
C LEU A 26 2.67 -6.18 -25.67
N GLN A 27 3.08 -7.42 -25.95
CA GLN A 27 3.42 -7.87 -27.31
C GLN A 27 2.22 -7.76 -28.24
N THR A 28 1.07 -8.31 -27.84
CA THR A 28 -0.16 -8.28 -28.64
C THR A 28 -0.63 -6.85 -28.91
N CYS A 29 -0.58 -5.96 -27.91
CA CYS A 29 -0.91 -4.55 -28.16
C CYS A 29 0.06 -3.90 -29.14
N ALA A 30 1.37 -4.12 -28.99
CA ALA A 30 2.36 -3.53 -29.87
C ALA A 30 2.22 -4.01 -31.32
N GLU A 31 1.94 -5.30 -31.52
CA GLU A 31 1.64 -5.87 -32.84
C GLU A 31 0.41 -5.21 -33.48
N ILE A 32 -0.69 -5.03 -32.71
CA ILE A 32 -1.92 -4.40 -33.21
C ILE A 32 -1.68 -2.94 -33.63
N PHE A 33 -0.81 -2.22 -32.91
CA PHE A 33 -0.51 -0.82 -33.18
C PHE A 33 0.70 -0.60 -34.10
N ASP A 34 1.27 -1.67 -34.66
CA ASP A 34 2.47 -1.63 -35.51
C ASP A 34 3.68 -0.93 -34.83
N ILE A 35 3.82 -1.15 -33.51
CA ILE A 35 4.90 -0.60 -32.70
C ILE A 35 6.03 -1.60 -32.61
N ALA A 36 7.19 -1.26 -33.18
CA ALA A 36 8.41 -2.03 -33.00
C ALA A 36 8.94 -1.89 -31.56
N ILE A 37 8.97 -2.99 -30.80
CA ILE A 37 9.54 -3.00 -29.45
C ILE A 37 11.04 -3.29 -29.53
N ILE A 38 11.85 -2.33 -29.07
CA ILE A 38 13.30 -2.46 -28.98
C ILE A 38 13.67 -2.91 -27.56
N GLY A 39 14.38 -4.03 -27.47
CA GLY A 39 14.91 -4.56 -26.21
C GLY A 39 14.16 -5.78 -25.67
N THR A 40 14.26 -6.00 -24.36
CA THR A 40 13.69 -7.19 -23.70
C THR A 40 12.43 -6.87 -22.92
N PHE A 41 11.52 -7.83 -22.86
CA PHE A 41 10.32 -7.74 -22.04
C PHE A 41 10.56 -8.20 -20.60
N MET A 42 9.79 -7.64 -19.68
CA MET A 42 9.83 -8.06 -18.28
C MET A 42 9.43 -9.53 -18.16
N THR A 43 10.33 -10.34 -17.61
CA THR A 43 10.00 -11.70 -17.20
C THR A 43 8.96 -11.70 -16.07
N ARG A 44 8.26 -12.83 -15.87
CA ARG A 44 7.35 -13.03 -14.73
C ARG A 44 8.01 -12.66 -13.39
N ARG A 45 9.29 -12.99 -13.20
CA ARG A 45 10.07 -12.67 -12.00
C ARG A 45 10.26 -11.16 -11.84
N THR A 46 10.59 -10.47 -12.92
CA THR A 46 10.73 -9.00 -12.91
C THR A 46 9.40 -8.32 -12.61
N VAL A 47 8.30 -8.76 -13.24
CA VAL A 47 6.95 -8.25 -12.95
C VAL A 47 6.57 -8.43 -11.49
N ALA A 48 6.88 -9.58 -10.89
CA ALA A 48 6.64 -9.82 -9.47
C ALA A 48 7.41 -8.82 -8.59
N ARG A 49 8.71 -8.61 -8.86
CA ARG A 49 9.52 -7.62 -8.14
C ARG A 49 9.00 -6.20 -8.29
N VAL A 50 8.53 -5.82 -9.48
CA VAL A 50 7.94 -4.51 -9.76
C VAL A 50 6.66 -4.27 -8.95
N ARG A 51 5.85 -5.30 -8.76
CA ARG A 51 4.68 -5.26 -7.86
C ARG A 51 5.12 -5.07 -6.41
N ASP A 52 6.06 -5.89 -5.95
CA ASP A 52 6.50 -5.90 -4.55
C ASP A 52 7.16 -4.57 -4.16
N GLU A 53 7.96 -4.00 -5.06
CA GLU A 53 8.49 -2.64 -4.92
C GLU A 53 7.37 -1.59 -4.85
N GLY A 54 6.34 -1.70 -5.69
CA GLY A 54 5.18 -0.80 -5.61
C GLY A 54 4.46 -0.88 -4.26
N GLY A 55 4.36 -2.07 -3.67
CA GLY A 55 3.81 -2.24 -2.31
C GLY A 55 4.65 -1.51 -1.26
N LYS A 56 5.98 -1.66 -1.30
CA LYS A 56 6.88 -0.94 -0.38
C LYS A 56 6.80 0.57 -0.52
N TYR A 57 6.71 1.09 -1.74
CA TYR A 57 6.49 2.53 -1.94
C TYR A 57 5.15 2.98 -1.36
N GLY A 58 4.11 2.15 -1.47
CA GLY A 58 2.84 2.37 -0.79
C GLY A 58 3.00 2.45 0.73
N GLU A 59 3.74 1.53 1.35
CA GLU A 59 4.01 1.55 2.80
C GLU A 59 4.81 2.79 3.23
N ILE A 60 5.83 3.19 2.47
CA ILE A 60 6.61 4.41 2.74
C ILE A 60 5.70 5.64 2.70
N GLN A 61 4.86 5.75 1.66
CA GLN A 61 3.92 6.87 1.54
C GLN A 61 2.91 6.84 2.69
N LEU A 62 2.36 5.67 3.00
CA LEU A 62 1.39 5.50 4.08
C LEU A 62 1.98 5.90 5.44
N ALA A 63 3.23 5.51 5.75
CA ALA A 63 3.91 5.95 6.96
C ALA A 63 4.03 7.47 7.03
N ARG A 64 4.45 8.10 5.92
CA ARG A 64 4.58 9.55 5.82
C ARG A 64 3.25 10.26 6.10
N GLU A 65 2.15 9.70 5.58
CA GLU A 65 0.79 10.22 5.76
C GLU A 65 0.22 9.95 7.17
N ILE A 66 0.38 8.73 7.73
CA ILE A 66 -0.18 8.30 9.03
C ILE A 66 0.32 9.17 10.18
N MET A 67 1.54 9.69 10.08
CA MET A 67 2.08 10.63 11.05
C MET A 67 1.19 11.88 11.27
N ASP A 68 0.28 12.19 10.33
CA ASP A 68 -0.72 13.26 10.39
C ASP A 68 -2.19 12.75 10.38
N GLY A 69 -2.44 11.43 10.46
CA GLY A 69 -3.74 10.78 10.21
C GLY A 69 -4.51 10.25 11.43
N ARG A 70 -5.68 9.61 11.20
CA ARG A 70 -6.48 8.85 12.18
C ARG A 70 -6.84 7.46 11.62
N GLU A 71 -6.68 6.39 12.40
CA GLU A 71 -6.88 5.00 11.95
C GLU A 71 -8.26 4.42 12.33
N SER A 72 -8.81 3.50 11.53
CA SER A 72 -9.99 2.69 11.82
C SER A 72 -9.84 1.27 11.24
N SER A 73 -10.38 0.25 11.90
CA SER A 73 -10.32 -1.13 11.41
C SER A 73 -11.66 -1.82 11.50
N ASP A 74 -11.87 -2.79 10.62
CA ASP A 74 -13.08 -3.60 10.53
C ASP A 74 -12.72 -5.06 10.20
N GLY A 75 -13.49 -6.01 10.74
CA GLY A 75 -13.28 -7.44 10.58
C GLY A 75 -14.48 -8.11 9.93
N THR A 76 -14.26 -8.94 8.91
CA THR A 76 -15.33 -9.69 8.24
C THR A 76 -14.97 -11.16 8.03
N THR A 77 -15.97 -12.04 8.01
CA THR A 77 -15.79 -13.45 7.65
C THR A 77 -16.08 -13.67 6.16
N HIS A 78 -15.19 -14.36 5.45
CA HIS A 78 -15.39 -14.80 4.07
C HIS A 78 -15.05 -16.29 3.92
N ARG A 79 -16.07 -17.10 3.55
CA ARG A 79 -15.94 -18.57 3.34
C ARG A 79 -15.35 -19.32 4.54
N GLY A 80 -15.75 -18.94 5.76
CA GLY A 80 -15.28 -19.58 7.00
C GLY A 80 -13.85 -19.19 7.40
N MET A 81 -13.22 -18.24 6.70
CA MET A 81 -11.98 -17.59 7.12
C MET A 81 -12.28 -16.15 7.48
N ASN A 82 -11.73 -15.68 8.58
CA ASN A 82 -11.87 -14.29 8.98
C ASN A 82 -10.79 -13.45 8.35
N PHE A 83 -11.14 -12.22 8.02
CA PHE A 83 -10.25 -11.23 7.45
C PHE A 83 -10.42 -9.94 8.22
N GLU A 84 -9.30 -9.35 8.61
CA GLU A 84 -9.23 -8.01 9.15
C GLU A 84 -8.80 -7.07 8.05
N ALA A 85 -9.63 -6.06 7.80
CA ALA A 85 -9.36 -4.97 6.89
C ALA A 85 -9.06 -3.70 7.70
N ARG A 86 -7.79 -3.29 7.69
CA ARG A 86 -7.35 -2.07 8.37
C ARG A 86 -7.30 -0.92 7.38
N HIS A 87 -7.83 0.23 7.75
CA HIS A 87 -7.79 1.44 6.94
C HIS A 87 -7.50 2.68 7.78
N THR A 88 -7.06 3.76 7.16
CA THR A 88 -6.92 5.05 7.85
C THR A 88 -7.58 6.11 7.01
N THR A 89 -8.31 7.01 7.67
CA THR A 89 -8.83 8.21 7.05
C THR A 89 -8.03 9.39 7.57
N LEU A 90 -7.32 10.04 6.66
CA LEU A 90 -6.40 11.13 6.97
C LEU A 90 -6.52 12.22 5.91
N ARG A 91 -6.01 13.42 6.21
CA ARG A 91 -5.86 14.44 5.18
C ARG A 91 -4.52 14.21 4.48
N ALA A 92 -4.53 14.13 3.16
CA ALA A 92 -3.33 14.01 2.34
C ALA A 92 -3.46 14.89 1.08
N PRO A 93 -2.33 15.29 0.47
CA PRO A 93 -2.36 15.98 -0.81
C PRO A 93 -2.77 15.02 -1.93
N SER A 94 -3.12 15.57 -3.09
CA SER A 94 -3.49 14.77 -4.27
C SER A 94 -2.28 14.17 -4.98
N TYR A 95 -1.06 14.68 -4.72
CA TYR A 95 0.16 14.37 -5.46
C TYR A 95 0.04 14.60 -6.98
N ALA A 96 -0.91 15.44 -7.39
CA ALA A 96 -1.08 15.79 -8.79
C ALA A 96 0.04 16.74 -9.24
N SER A 97 0.48 16.61 -10.49
CA SER A 97 1.53 17.47 -11.04
C SER A 97 1.10 18.94 -10.98
N GLY A 98 1.99 19.81 -10.48
CA GLY A 98 1.74 21.24 -10.32
C GLY A 98 1.03 21.63 -9.01
N VAL A 99 0.73 20.67 -8.13
CA VAL A 99 0.21 20.95 -6.78
C VAL A 99 1.36 21.08 -5.79
N ASN A 100 1.27 22.05 -4.88
CA ASN A 100 2.20 22.18 -3.77
C ASN A 100 1.76 21.26 -2.62
N ASP A 101 2.36 20.07 -2.54
CA ASP A 101 2.04 19.09 -1.50
C ASP A 101 2.38 19.57 -0.07
N ALA A 102 3.23 20.59 0.08
CA ALA A 102 3.55 21.19 1.38
C ALA A 102 2.42 22.09 1.93
N ASP A 103 1.51 22.56 1.08
CA ASP A 103 0.37 23.38 1.52
C ASP A 103 -0.77 22.50 2.06
N ARG A 104 -0.79 22.33 3.38
CA ARG A 104 -1.81 21.56 4.12
C ARG A 104 -3.24 22.10 3.95
N SER A 105 -3.43 23.33 3.47
CA SER A 105 -4.78 23.86 3.19
C SER A 105 -5.44 23.14 2.01
N THR A 106 -4.64 22.65 1.06
CA THR A 106 -5.12 21.93 -0.14
C THR A 106 -5.42 20.44 0.11
N TRP A 107 -5.06 19.92 1.29
CA TRP A 107 -5.20 18.50 1.59
C TRP A 107 -6.66 18.11 1.72
N THR A 108 -7.03 16.96 1.16
CA THR A 108 -8.41 16.45 1.20
C THR A 108 -8.45 15.16 2.03
N PRO A 109 -9.61 14.82 2.62
CA PRO A 109 -9.78 13.52 3.25
C PRO A 109 -9.53 12.38 2.25
N GLN A 110 -8.70 11.42 2.65
CA GLN A 110 -8.34 10.25 1.87
C GLN A 110 -8.45 9.02 2.76
N THR A 111 -9.04 7.95 2.24
CA THR A 111 -9.02 6.63 2.90
C THR A 111 -7.93 5.79 2.28
N ARG A 112 -6.99 5.32 3.09
CA ARG A 112 -5.93 4.38 2.71
C ARG A 112 -6.20 3.02 3.30
N VAL A 113 -6.07 1.98 2.48
CA VAL A 113 -6.04 0.60 2.97
C VAL A 113 -4.64 0.34 3.49
N ILE A 114 -4.55 -0.13 4.74
CA ILE A 114 -3.30 -0.48 5.39
C ILE A 114 -2.96 -1.94 5.06
N GLU A 115 -3.91 -2.83 5.33
CA GLU A 115 -3.79 -4.24 5.00
C GLU A 115 -5.13 -4.95 5.00
N VAL A 116 -5.14 -6.12 4.37
CA VAL A 116 -6.18 -7.14 4.51
C VAL A 116 -5.48 -8.43 4.89
N ALA A 117 -5.67 -8.89 6.12
CA ALA A 117 -4.97 -10.04 6.68
C ALA A 117 -5.97 -11.08 7.20
N PRO A 118 -5.72 -12.38 7.05
CA PRO A 118 -6.56 -13.39 7.67
C PRO A 118 -6.38 -13.37 9.19
N ALA A 119 -7.49 -13.43 9.93
CA ALA A 119 -7.51 -13.63 11.37
C ALA A 119 -7.78 -15.11 11.65
N LEU A 120 -6.78 -15.82 12.18
CA LEU A 120 -6.88 -17.26 12.44
C LEU A 120 -7.78 -17.58 13.64
N ASP A 121 -7.90 -16.64 14.57
CA ASP A 121 -8.70 -16.67 15.79
C ASP A 121 -9.23 -15.26 16.14
N HIS A 122 -10.40 -15.21 16.80
CA HIS A 122 -11.14 -13.97 17.11
C HIS A 122 -10.91 -13.49 18.54
N THR A 123 -9.65 -13.30 18.93
CA THR A 123 -9.34 -12.69 20.23
C THR A 123 -8.99 -11.22 20.06
N ALA A 124 -9.42 -10.39 21.02
CA ALA A 124 -9.06 -8.97 21.07
C ALA A 124 -7.53 -8.77 21.14
N GLU A 125 -6.82 -9.75 21.70
CA GLU A 125 -5.35 -9.83 21.76
C GLU A 125 -4.74 -10.04 20.36
N ARG A 126 -5.21 -11.02 19.58
CA ARG A 126 -4.65 -11.27 18.24
C ARG A 126 -4.90 -10.11 17.29
N GLN A 127 -6.07 -9.48 17.36
CA GLN A 127 -6.38 -8.24 16.63
C GLN A 127 -5.39 -7.12 16.93
N PHE A 128 -5.05 -6.97 18.21
CA PHE A 128 -4.09 -5.98 18.67
C PHE A 128 -2.67 -6.30 18.20
N GLU A 129 -2.24 -7.57 18.32
CA GLU A 129 -0.94 -8.05 17.82
C GLU A 129 -0.79 -7.84 16.30
N GLY A 130 -1.81 -8.19 15.52
CA GLY A 130 -1.81 -7.97 14.07
C GLY A 130 -1.64 -6.48 13.71
N SER A 131 -2.28 -5.60 14.49
CA SER A 131 -2.09 -4.15 14.35
C SER A 131 -0.66 -3.72 14.71
N MET A 132 -0.03 -4.32 15.73
CA MET A 132 1.35 -4.01 16.10
C MET A 132 2.33 -4.47 15.02
N GLU A 133 2.11 -5.67 14.46
CA GLU A 133 2.92 -6.20 13.36
C GLU A 133 2.82 -5.29 12.12
N ALA A 134 1.61 -4.81 11.80
CA ALA A 134 1.39 -3.85 10.71
C ALA A 134 2.10 -2.51 10.97
N ALA A 135 1.93 -1.93 12.15
CA ALA A 135 2.57 -0.68 12.55
C ALA A 135 4.11 -0.79 12.51
N ALA A 136 4.67 -1.87 13.07
CA ALA A 136 6.11 -2.13 13.07
C ALA A 136 6.68 -2.28 11.66
N ARG A 137 5.97 -2.99 10.77
CA ARG A 137 6.36 -3.14 9.36
C ARG A 137 6.41 -1.79 8.65
N ILE A 138 5.37 -0.96 8.81
CA ILE A 138 5.26 0.36 8.18
C ILE A 138 6.36 1.29 8.70
N ALA A 139 6.55 1.33 10.03
CA ALA A 139 7.57 2.14 10.68
C ALA A 139 8.99 1.75 10.24
N ASP A 140 9.31 0.46 10.16
CA ASP A 140 10.62 -0.03 9.71
C ASP A 140 10.90 0.32 8.24
N VAL A 141 9.93 0.07 7.35
CA VAL A 141 10.08 0.33 5.92
C VAL A 141 10.30 1.83 5.65
N TYR A 142 9.56 2.70 6.33
CA TYR A 142 9.73 4.14 6.23
C TYR A 142 11.06 4.62 6.80
N SER A 143 11.38 4.23 8.03
CA SER A 143 12.59 4.71 8.73
C SER A 143 13.89 4.30 8.04
N ARG A 144 13.87 3.21 7.25
CA ARG A 144 15.01 2.78 6.40
C ARG A 144 14.97 3.35 4.98
N SER A 145 13.98 4.17 4.65
CA SER A 145 13.83 4.73 3.30
C SER A 145 14.67 5.99 3.11
N PRO A 146 15.09 6.30 1.86
CA PRO A 146 15.69 7.58 1.53
C PRO A 146 14.77 8.78 1.84
N LEU A 147 13.46 8.57 1.82
CA LEU A 147 12.48 9.62 2.09
C LEU A 147 12.52 10.06 3.57
N ALA A 148 12.71 9.13 4.50
CA ALA A 148 12.92 9.45 5.91
C ALA A 148 14.18 10.28 6.14
N LEU A 149 15.24 10.03 5.37
CA LEU A 149 16.47 10.84 5.41
C LEU A 149 16.23 12.26 4.89
N GLU A 150 15.50 12.39 3.78
CA GLU A 150 15.13 13.69 3.19
C GLU A 150 14.23 14.50 4.12
N ASP A 151 13.22 13.86 4.71
CA ASP A 151 12.32 14.46 5.69
C ASP A 151 12.98 14.71 7.06
N GLN A 152 14.21 14.19 7.26
CA GLN A 152 14.91 14.17 8.56
C GLN A 152 14.05 13.63 9.70
N ARG A 153 13.26 12.59 9.40
CA ARG A 153 12.22 12.08 10.28
C ARG A 153 12.07 10.57 10.17
N THR A 154 11.99 9.89 11.30
CA THR A 154 11.62 8.47 11.42
C THR A 154 10.21 8.31 11.95
N MET A 155 9.68 7.09 11.92
CA MET A 155 8.40 6.72 12.53
C MET A 155 8.65 5.68 13.61
N GLU A 156 8.14 5.91 14.81
CA GLU A 156 8.07 4.90 15.87
C GLU A 156 6.78 4.10 15.76
N VAL A 157 6.77 2.87 16.28
CA VAL A 157 5.53 2.05 16.34
C VAL A 157 4.43 2.80 17.09
N ASP A 158 4.78 3.49 18.17
CA ASP A 158 3.85 4.28 18.98
C ASP A 158 3.22 5.45 18.22
N ASP A 159 3.89 5.99 17.19
CA ASP A 159 3.32 7.07 16.37
C ASP A 159 2.06 6.61 15.63
N TYR A 160 1.98 5.33 15.28
CA TYR A 160 0.77 4.74 14.71
C TYR A 160 -0.37 4.74 15.73
N TYR A 161 -0.09 4.32 16.97
CA TYR A 161 -1.12 4.16 18.01
C TYR A 161 -1.57 5.47 18.65
N ARG A 162 -0.69 6.46 18.78
CA ARG A 162 -1.08 7.83 19.22
C ARG A 162 -2.16 8.45 18.33
N LYS A 163 -2.37 7.89 17.14
CA LYS A 163 -3.35 8.34 16.12
C LYS A 163 -4.56 7.43 16.00
N LYS A 164 -4.63 6.34 16.75
CA LYS A 164 -5.77 5.42 16.77
C LYS A 164 -6.83 5.97 17.71
N ASP A 165 -7.96 6.41 17.17
CA ASP A 165 -9.08 6.93 17.97
C ASP A 165 -10.01 5.84 18.49
N GLY A 166 -10.06 4.70 17.81
CA GLY A 166 -10.94 3.60 18.15
C GLY A 166 -10.69 2.37 17.30
N GLU A 167 -11.09 1.23 17.83
CA GLU A 167 -11.05 -0.07 17.16
C GLU A 167 -12.42 -0.71 17.32
N MET A 168 -13.07 -1.05 16.22
CA MET A 168 -14.32 -1.82 16.26
C MET A 168 -13.94 -3.28 16.52
N LYS A 169 -14.15 -3.70 17.77
CA LYS A 169 -13.91 -5.07 18.26
C LYS A 169 -15.21 -5.82 18.56
N ASP A 170 -16.31 -5.44 17.92
CA ASP A 170 -17.63 -6.05 18.13
C ASP A 170 -17.69 -7.54 17.74
N HIS A 171 -16.66 -8.03 17.04
CA HIS A 171 -16.47 -9.42 16.67
C HIS A 171 -15.38 -10.17 17.48
N ALA A 172 -14.79 -9.55 18.51
CA ALA A 172 -13.93 -10.27 19.45
C ALA A 172 -14.81 -11.14 20.37
N ALA A 173 -14.44 -12.41 20.55
CA ALA A 173 -15.23 -13.35 21.33
C ALA A 173 -15.01 -13.22 22.86
N ASP A 174 -14.01 -12.44 23.27
CA ASP A 174 -13.53 -12.21 24.64
C ASP A 174 -13.76 -10.77 25.13
#